data_AF-A0A8C1U0V2-F1
#
_entry.id   AF-A0A8C1U0V2-F1
#
_cell.length_a   1.000
_cell.length_b   1.000
_cell.length_c   1.000
_cell.angle_alpha   90.00
_cell.angle_beta   90.00
_cell.angle_gamma   90.00
#
_symmetry.space_group_name_H-M   'P 1'
#
loop_
_entity.id
_entity.type
_entity.pdbx_description
1 polymer ?
#
loop_
_entity_poly.entity_id
_entity_poly.type
_entity_poly.pdbx_seq_one_letter_code
_entity_poly.pdbx_strand_id
1 'polypeptide(L)'
;MDATVRPLRIPPEMAIYAEKHDIFHLVQTLVRNVMVDKPEDPIQYLINFLKRDRFDVPRIILLGPPASGKTTIAKKLCEHTQAIHITFSDILKDDSDLSRAARQYQDKKQKIPKDFWSQLIQQRLSKPDCIRRGWVLEAIPKTQEEALYLQEAGITPDHVVMLEAPDVVLIERSLGQRIDPVTGDVYHVTFMWPESEEVAQRLETPSTLMPADLIAKKLQRFHTEAHALKRTYHSCLKTINADQPHVDVFSQVLNYVRTPRHSASPYTPRILLFGPPGSGKSLQAKLIAQKYGIVNICCGELLKAVSADESHMGELIKPYLESEQQVPSSIVLRILTERLSRMDCTTRGWVLHGFPQDVEQAEELQESNFIPNRVFFLEITDDIAIERVTLRGVDPVTGEWYHSIYKPVPGPEVQARLRFNPRHSEAQLLKRLKEYWNHTADLQAFYPQAVHINADQDPHTVFESLESRLVGRLPKILSNQETFES
;
A
#
# COMPACT_ATOMS: atom_id res chain seq x y z
N MET A 1 45.21 6.15 -0.86
CA MET A 1 44.22 5.06 -0.85
C MET A 1 43.28 5.29 -2.02
N ASP A 2 43.26 4.33 -2.95
CA ASP A 2 42.54 4.41 -4.22
C ASP A 2 41.02 4.56 -3.98
N ALA A 3 40.42 5.62 -4.54
CA ALA A 3 39.00 5.93 -4.36
C ALA A 3 38.08 4.86 -4.97
N THR A 4 38.63 4.00 -5.83
CA THR A 4 37.93 2.88 -6.50
C THR A 4 37.71 1.65 -5.63
N VAL A 5 38.42 1.53 -4.49
CA VAL A 5 38.31 0.38 -3.56
C VAL A 5 37.31 0.64 -2.43
N ARG A 6 36.83 1.89 -2.27
CA ARG A 6 35.81 2.20 -1.28
C ARG A 6 34.45 1.63 -1.74
N PRO A 7 33.74 0.88 -0.89
CA PRO A 7 32.41 0.41 -1.24
C PRO A 7 31.52 1.62 -1.57
N LEU A 8 30.80 1.54 -2.69
CA LEU A 8 29.85 2.57 -3.09
C LEU A 8 28.87 2.80 -1.93
N ARG A 9 28.90 4.02 -1.38
CA ARG A 9 27.94 4.46 -0.36
C ARG A 9 26.90 5.32 -1.04
N ILE A 10 25.65 4.87 -1.02
CA ILE A 10 24.52 5.70 -1.40
C ILE A 10 24.17 6.51 -0.13
N PRO A 11 24.12 7.85 -0.19
CA PRO A 11 23.70 8.65 0.96
C PRO A 11 22.29 8.24 1.41
N PRO A 12 22.06 7.99 2.71
CA PRO A 12 20.75 7.58 3.20
C PRO A 12 19.67 8.66 2.95
N GLU A 13 20.09 9.92 2.90
CA GLU A 13 19.28 11.09 2.53
C GLU A 13 18.61 10.94 1.15
N MET A 14 19.25 10.24 0.20
CA MET A 14 18.70 10.06 -1.15
C MET A 14 17.37 9.30 -1.12
N ALA A 15 17.29 8.21 -0.36
CA ALA A 15 16.08 7.41 -0.26
C ALA A 15 14.97 8.17 0.46
N ILE A 16 15.30 8.90 1.52
CA ILE A 16 14.35 9.72 2.27
C ILE A 16 13.79 10.84 1.40
N TYR A 17 14.66 11.58 0.70
CA TYR A 17 14.26 12.66 -0.19
C TYR A 17 13.38 12.13 -1.34
N ALA A 18 13.77 11.00 -1.92
CA ALA A 18 13.02 10.38 -3.01
C ALA A 18 11.63 9.89 -2.58
N GLU A 19 11.48 9.35 -1.37
CA GLU A 19 10.17 9.00 -0.80
C GLU A 19 9.35 10.25 -0.43
N LYS A 20 9.95 11.24 0.22
CA LYS A 20 9.27 12.47 0.65
C LYS A 20 8.65 13.24 -0.52
N HIS A 21 9.33 13.25 -1.67
CA HIS A 21 8.90 13.97 -2.87
C HIS A 21 8.31 13.05 -3.95
N ASP A 22 7.99 11.79 -3.62
CA ASP A 22 7.42 10.80 -4.55
C ASP A 22 8.22 10.68 -5.87
N ILE A 23 9.54 10.89 -5.82
CA ILE A 23 10.41 10.99 -7.00
C ILE A 23 10.42 9.70 -7.79
N PHE A 24 10.41 8.55 -7.12
CA PHE A 24 10.36 7.27 -7.81
C PHE A 24 9.06 7.09 -8.60
N HIS A 25 7.93 7.54 -8.04
CA HIS A 25 6.65 7.51 -8.74
C HIS A 25 6.65 8.47 -9.92
N LEU A 26 7.21 9.67 -9.74
CA LEU A 26 7.38 10.65 -10.81
C LEU A 26 8.21 10.07 -11.96
N VAL A 27 9.41 9.55 -11.66
CA VAL A 27 10.30 8.96 -12.67
C VAL A 27 9.64 7.77 -13.36
N GLN A 28 8.96 6.90 -12.62
CA GLN A 28 8.21 5.79 -13.21
C GLN A 28 7.14 6.29 -14.19
N THR A 29 6.42 7.35 -13.83
CA THR A 29 5.38 7.95 -14.65
C THR A 29 5.96 8.61 -15.91
N LEU A 30 7.07 9.34 -15.76
CA LEU A 30 7.80 9.96 -16.87
C LEU A 30 8.26 8.91 -17.89
N VAL A 31 8.95 7.87 -17.42
CA VAL A 31 9.44 6.79 -18.29
C VAL A 31 8.28 6.04 -18.93
N ARG A 32 7.21 5.76 -18.17
CA ARG A 32 6.00 5.12 -18.72
C ARG A 32 5.40 5.95 -19.84
N ASN A 33 5.22 7.25 -19.65
CA ASN A 33 4.60 8.11 -20.65
C ASN A 33 5.46 8.23 -21.92
N VAL A 34 6.79 8.31 -21.79
CA VAL A 34 7.71 8.29 -22.95
C VAL A 34 7.59 6.99 -23.74
N MET A 35 7.50 5.85 -23.05
CA MET A 35 7.35 4.53 -23.70
C MET A 35 6.00 4.35 -24.40
N VAL A 36 4.94 4.94 -23.84
CA VAL A 36 3.58 4.87 -24.40
C VAL A 36 3.43 5.82 -25.59
N ASP A 37 3.79 7.08 -25.43
CA ASP A 37 3.52 8.13 -26.42
C ASP A 37 4.56 8.15 -27.56
N LYS A 38 5.75 7.56 -27.33
CA LYS A 38 6.88 7.48 -28.29
C LYS A 38 7.12 8.81 -29.04
N PRO A 39 7.34 9.93 -28.33
CA PRO A 39 7.56 11.24 -28.94
C PRO A 39 8.86 11.25 -29.76
N GLU A 40 8.90 12.06 -30.84
CA GLU A 40 10.11 12.25 -31.66
C GLU A 40 11.27 12.85 -30.85
N ASP A 41 10.97 13.78 -29.92
CA ASP A 41 11.92 14.32 -28.94
C ASP A 41 11.46 13.99 -27.50
N PRO A 42 12.00 12.91 -26.89
CA PRO A 42 11.68 12.52 -25.53
C PRO A 42 12.05 13.57 -24.47
N ILE A 43 13.12 14.33 -24.65
CA ILE A 43 13.60 15.27 -23.62
C ILE A 43 12.66 16.46 -23.54
N GLN A 44 12.32 17.05 -24.69
CA GLN A 44 11.38 18.16 -24.73
C GLN A 44 9.99 17.75 -24.24
N TYR A 45 9.55 16.52 -24.55
CA TYR A 45 8.31 15.96 -24.01
C TYR A 45 8.33 15.88 -22.48
N LEU A 46 9.42 15.39 -21.89
CA LEU A 46 9.60 15.31 -20.43
C LEU A 46 9.60 16.69 -19.77
N ILE A 47 10.27 17.68 -20.36
CA ILE A 47 10.28 19.06 -19.86
C ILE A 47 8.86 19.64 -19.88
N ASN A 48 8.12 19.46 -20.98
CA ASN A 48 6.75 19.93 -21.09
C ASN A 48 5.82 19.20 -20.12
N PHE A 49 6.07 17.91 -19.85
CA PHE A 49 5.33 17.16 -18.84
C PHE A 49 5.60 17.72 -17.45
N LEU A 50 6.87 17.96 -17.08
CA LEU A 50 7.29 18.51 -15.79
C LEU A 50 6.85 19.97 -15.55
N LYS A 51 6.55 20.72 -16.60
CA LYS A 51 5.98 22.08 -16.50
C LYS A 51 4.47 22.11 -16.21
N ARG A 52 3.80 20.96 -16.13
CA ARG A 52 2.35 20.89 -15.83
C ARG A 52 2.11 21.10 -14.33
N ASP A 53 1.04 21.81 -13.98
CA ASP A 53 0.69 22.10 -12.58
C ASP A 53 0.26 20.85 -11.77
N ARG A 54 -0.18 19.78 -12.45
CA ARG A 54 -0.59 18.52 -11.82
C ARG A 54 -0.05 17.32 -12.61
N PHE A 55 0.74 16.48 -11.94
CA PHE A 55 1.28 15.23 -12.52
C PHE A 55 0.44 14.00 -12.15
N ASP A 56 -0.20 14.02 -10.98
CA ASP A 56 -1.05 12.95 -10.47
C ASP A 56 -2.51 13.29 -10.78
N VAL A 57 -2.94 12.96 -12.01
CA VAL A 57 -4.31 13.15 -12.46
C VAL A 57 -5.08 11.83 -12.33
N PRO A 58 -6.30 11.84 -11.74
CA PRO A 58 -7.07 10.62 -11.54
C PRO A 58 -7.48 9.99 -12.88
N ARG A 59 -7.13 8.72 -13.10
CA ARG A 59 -7.53 7.92 -14.26
C ARG A 59 -8.38 6.76 -13.78
N ILE A 60 -9.69 6.89 -13.80
CA ILE A 60 -10.58 5.96 -13.08
C ILE A 60 -11.53 5.31 -14.07
N ILE A 61 -11.74 4.00 -13.92
CA ILE A 61 -12.80 3.28 -14.63
C ILE A 61 -13.80 2.75 -13.60
N LEU A 62 -15.07 3.07 -13.82
CA LEU A 62 -16.18 2.57 -13.01
C LEU A 62 -17.00 1.56 -13.83
N LEU A 63 -16.94 0.30 -13.39
CA LEU A 63 -17.63 -0.83 -13.98
C LEU A 63 -18.72 -1.33 -13.02
N GLY A 64 -19.73 -2.01 -13.57
CA GLY A 64 -20.77 -2.66 -12.77
C GLY A 64 -21.97 -3.06 -13.61
N PRO A 65 -22.93 -3.82 -13.04
CA PRO A 65 -24.16 -4.24 -13.71
C PRO A 65 -25.17 -3.08 -13.81
N PRO A 66 -26.10 -3.05 -14.79
CA PRO A 66 -27.12 -2.00 -14.87
C PRO A 66 -27.86 -1.80 -13.52
N ALA A 67 -28.28 -0.57 -13.21
CA ALA A 67 -28.93 -0.20 -11.94
C ALA A 67 -28.08 -0.29 -10.65
N SER A 68 -26.76 -0.46 -10.75
CA SER A 68 -25.83 -0.40 -9.59
C SER A 68 -25.53 1.00 -9.04
N GLY A 69 -26.07 2.06 -9.64
CA GLY A 69 -25.82 3.44 -9.20
C GLY A 69 -24.48 4.04 -9.67
N LYS A 70 -23.81 3.42 -10.65
CA LYS A 70 -22.54 3.91 -11.21
C LYS A 70 -22.59 5.35 -11.70
N THR A 71 -23.66 5.78 -12.37
CA THR A 71 -23.78 7.18 -12.83
C THR A 71 -23.77 8.16 -11.65
N THR A 72 -24.48 7.84 -10.57
CA THR A 72 -24.52 8.66 -9.34
C THR A 72 -23.15 8.72 -8.67
N ILE A 73 -22.46 7.57 -8.57
CA ILE A 73 -21.13 7.49 -7.98
C ILE A 73 -20.11 8.23 -8.85
N ALA A 74 -20.17 8.10 -10.18
CA ALA A 74 -19.26 8.77 -11.10
C ALA A 74 -19.42 10.29 -11.06
N LYS A 75 -20.66 10.81 -11.01
CA LYS A 75 -20.93 12.25 -10.80
C LYS A 75 -20.29 12.76 -9.50
N LYS A 76 -20.59 12.11 -8.35
CA LYS A 76 -20.01 12.48 -7.05
C LYS A 76 -18.48 12.37 -7.04
N LEU A 77 -17.93 11.36 -7.72
CA LEU A 77 -16.48 11.19 -7.82
C LEU A 77 -15.84 12.34 -8.60
N CYS A 78 -16.46 12.78 -9.70
CA CYS A 78 -15.97 13.90 -10.50
C CYS A 78 -16.03 15.22 -9.73
N GLU A 79 -17.07 15.45 -8.91
CA GLU A 79 -17.15 16.62 -8.03
C GLU A 79 -15.99 16.66 -7.02
N HIS A 80 -15.67 15.53 -6.39
CA HIS A 80 -14.60 15.47 -5.38
C HIS A 80 -13.18 15.42 -5.97
N THR A 81 -13.00 14.81 -7.14
CA THR A 81 -11.68 14.65 -7.77
C THR A 81 -11.36 15.73 -8.80
N GLN A 82 -12.35 16.58 -9.13
CA GLN A 82 -12.32 17.53 -10.25
C GLN A 82 -12.10 16.87 -11.63
N ALA A 83 -12.17 15.54 -11.71
CA ALA A 83 -12.01 14.78 -12.94
C ALA A 83 -13.19 14.94 -13.89
N ILE A 84 -12.96 14.66 -15.17
CA ILE A 84 -14.01 14.76 -16.19
C ILE A 84 -14.78 13.46 -16.27
N HIS A 85 -16.10 13.55 -16.13
CA HIS A 85 -16.99 12.42 -16.36
C HIS A 85 -17.10 12.14 -17.87
N ILE A 86 -16.75 10.92 -18.28
CA ILE A 86 -16.80 10.50 -19.68
C ILE A 86 -17.71 9.28 -19.80
N THR A 87 -18.87 9.50 -20.42
CA THR A 87 -19.76 8.43 -20.87
C THR A 87 -19.63 8.23 -22.38
N PHE A 88 -19.97 7.05 -22.89
CA PHE A 88 -19.98 6.80 -24.34
C PHE A 88 -20.86 7.82 -25.09
N SER A 89 -22.00 8.19 -24.50
CA SER A 89 -22.90 9.23 -24.98
C SER A 89 -22.25 10.60 -25.10
N ASP A 90 -21.34 10.96 -24.18
CA ASP A 90 -20.65 12.26 -24.24
C ASP A 90 -19.55 12.29 -25.30
N ILE A 91 -18.89 11.16 -25.56
CA ILE A 91 -17.93 11.06 -26.67
C ILE A 91 -18.64 11.20 -28.03
N LEU A 92 -19.87 10.69 -28.12
CA LEU A 92 -20.68 10.82 -29.32
C LEU A 92 -21.23 12.23 -29.52
N LYS A 93 -21.44 13.01 -28.44
CA LYS A 93 -21.91 14.41 -28.53
C LYS A 93 -20.88 15.37 -29.10
N ASP A 94 -19.59 15.02 -29.07
CA ASP A 94 -18.55 15.81 -29.71
C ASP A 94 -18.78 15.96 -31.22
N ASP A 95 -18.44 17.13 -31.76
CA ASP A 95 -18.66 17.50 -33.17
C ASP A 95 -17.56 17.02 -34.14
N SER A 96 -16.65 16.16 -33.67
CA SER A 96 -15.60 15.59 -34.52
C SER A 96 -16.15 14.70 -35.63
N ASP A 97 -15.45 14.67 -36.77
CA ASP A 97 -15.81 13.82 -37.92
C ASP A 97 -15.87 12.33 -37.53
N LEU A 98 -15.00 11.90 -36.60
CA LEU A 98 -15.03 10.55 -36.02
C LEU A 98 -16.29 10.30 -35.18
N SER A 99 -16.76 11.29 -34.41
CA SER A 99 -18.00 11.17 -33.63
C SER A 99 -19.22 11.13 -34.54
N ARG A 100 -19.22 11.86 -35.67
CA ARG A 100 -20.28 11.80 -36.68
C ARG A 100 -20.33 10.44 -37.38
N ALA A 101 -19.19 9.88 -37.76
CA ALA A 101 -19.13 8.54 -38.31
C ALA A 101 -19.57 7.48 -37.28
N ALA A 102 -19.20 7.63 -35.99
CA ALA A 102 -19.69 6.76 -34.92
C ALA A 102 -21.23 6.79 -34.77
N ARG A 103 -21.84 7.99 -34.85
CA ARG A 103 -23.31 8.15 -34.85
C ARG A 103 -23.96 7.37 -35.99
N GLN A 104 -23.38 7.43 -37.20
CA GLN A 104 -23.91 6.68 -38.35
C GLN A 104 -23.89 5.15 -38.14
N TYR A 105 -22.86 4.61 -37.48
CA TYR A 105 -22.82 3.18 -37.14
C TYR A 105 -23.85 2.82 -36.08
N GLN A 106 -24.07 3.71 -35.10
CA GLN A 106 -25.06 3.50 -34.04
C GLN A 106 -26.49 3.58 -34.58
N ASP A 107 -26.78 4.53 -35.47
CA ASP A 107 -28.08 4.67 -36.13
C ASP A 107 -28.41 3.42 -36.97
N LYS A 108 -27.38 2.82 -37.59
CA LYS A 108 -27.48 1.55 -38.33
C LYS A 108 -27.52 0.31 -37.42
N LYS A 109 -27.43 0.46 -36.10
CA LYS A 109 -27.29 -0.63 -35.10
C LYS A 109 -26.14 -1.60 -35.39
N GLN A 110 -25.11 -1.14 -36.10
CA GLN A 110 -23.93 -1.93 -36.41
C GLN A 110 -22.88 -1.79 -35.31
N LYS A 111 -22.10 -2.86 -35.07
CA LYS A 111 -20.95 -2.77 -34.15
C LYS A 111 -19.91 -1.85 -34.76
N ILE A 112 -19.41 -0.91 -33.95
CA ILE A 112 -18.34 0.00 -34.36
C ILE A 112 -17.07 -0.84 -34.55
N PRO A 113 -16.33 -0.67 -35.66
CA PRO A 113 -15.05 -1.34 -35.87
C PRO A 113 -14.06 -1.05 -34.73
N LYS A 114 -13.23 -2.05 -34.41
CA LYS A 114 -12.34 -2.07 -33.24
C LYS A 114 -11.35 -0.90 -33.23
N ASP A 115 -10.65 -0.69 -34.34
CA ASP A 115 -9.67 0.40 -34.49
C ASP A 115 -10.31 1.78 -34.40
N PHE A 116 -11.55 1.89 -34.87
CA PHE A 116 -12.30 3.14 -34.83
C PHE A 116 -12.76 3.49 -33.40
N TRP A 117 -13.13 2.48 -32.63
CA TRP A 117 -13.54 2.66 -31.23
C TRP A 117 -12.39 3.11 -30.33
N SER A 118 -11.20 2.51 -30.48
CA SER A 118 -10.02 2.92 -29.71
C SER A 118 -9.58 4.34 -30.05
N GLN A 119 -9.58 4.70 -31.34
CA GLN A 119 -9.25 6.06 -31.80
C GLN A 119 -10.23 7.11 -31.24
N LEU A 120 -11.52 6.80 -31.20
CA LEU A 120 -12.56 7.70 -30.69
C LEU A 120 -12.36 8.01 -29.19
N ILE A 121 -12.01 7.00 -28.39
CA ILE A 121 -11.69 7.20 -26.97
C ILE A 121 -10.38 7.95 -26.82
N GLN A 122 -9.34 7.57 -27.57
CA GLN A 122 -8.04 8.23 -27.52
C GLN A 122 -8.16 9.73 -27.86
N GLN A 123 -8.92 10.09 -28.89
CA GLN A 123 -9.16 11.49 -29.26
C GLN A 123 -9.80 12.29 -28.11
N ARG A 124 -10.80 11.71 -27.42
CA ARG A 124 -11.46 12.37 -26.30
C ARG A 124 -10.51 12.58 -25.12
N LEU A 125 -9.69 11.58 -24.82
CA LEU A 125 -8.73 11.60 -23.72
C LEU A 125 -7.54 12.52 -23.99
N SER A 126 -7.17 12.74 -25.26
CA SER A 126 -6.13 13.68 -25.67
C SER A 126 -6.51 15.15 -25.57
N LYS A 127 -7.77 15.48 -25.24
CA LYS A 127 -8.19 16.88 -25.02
C LYS A 127 -7.50 17.49 -23.79
N PRO A 128 -7.17 18.79 -23.81
CA PRO A 128 -6.42 19.45 -22.73
C PRO A 128 -7.13 19.36 -21.38
N ASP A 129 -8.46 19.30 -21.38
CA ASP A 129 -9.25 19.19 -20.16
C ASP A 129 -8.99 17.85 -19.45
N CYS A 130 -9.00 16.75 -20.21
CA CYS A 130 -8.75 15.39 -19.70
C CYS A 130 -7.30 15.22 -19.24
N ILE A 131 -6.36 15.87 -19.93
CA ILE A 131 -4.94 15.86 -19.56
C ILE A 131 -4.70 16.60 -18.24
N ARG A 132 -5.37 17.73 -18.00
CA ARG A 132 -5.17 18.57 -16.81
C ARG A 132 -5.93 18.08 -15.58
N ARG A 133 -7.15 17.56 -15.77
CA ARG A 133 -8.06 17.19 -14.67
C ARG A 133 -8.17 15.69 -14.43
N GLY A 134 -7.72 14.86 -15.36
CA GLY A 134 -7.97 13.42 -15.34
C GLY A 134 -9.37 13.09 -15.86
N TRP A 135 -9.70 11.80 -15.80
CA TRP A 135 -10.92 11.25 -16.38
C TRP A 135 -11.51 10.12 -15.56
N VAL A 136 -12.84 10.02 -15.58
CA VAL A 136 -13.63 8.92 -15.04
C VAL A 136 -14.43 8.32 -16.18
N LEU A 137 -14.07 7.11 -16.61
CA LEU A 137 -14.80 6.37 -17.64
C LEU A 137 -15.93 5.56 -17.00
N GLU A 138 -17.18 5.90 -17.34
CA GLU A 138 -18.35 5.15 -16.91
C GLU A 138 -18.68 4.05 -17.91
N ALA A 139 -18.73 2.79 -17.44
CA ALA A 139 -19.19 1.63 -18.22
C ALA A 139 -18.42 1.40 -19.54
N ILE A 140 -17.13 1.78 -19.55
CA ILE A 140 -16.16 1.53 -20.62
C ILE A 140 -14.91 0.96 -19.95
N PRO A 141 -14.42 -0.23 -20.31
CA PRO A 141 -14.91 -1.16 -21.33
C PRO A 141 -16.08 -2.05 -20.85
N LYS A 142 -16.89 -2.55 -21.79
CA LYS A 142 -17.99 -3.50 -21.53
C LYS A 142 -17.60 -4.97 -21.73
N THR A 143 -16.58 -5.21 -22.55
CA THR A 143 -16.09 -6.56 -22.90
C THR A 143 -14.60 -6.68 -22.64
N GLN A 144 -14.09 -7.91 -22.50
CA GLN A 144 -12.66 -8.13 -22.37
C GLN A 144 -11.87 -7.61 -23.57
N GLU A 145 -12.39 -7.76 -24.79
CA GLU A 145 -11.74 -7.28 -26.01
C GLU A 145 -11.54 -5.75 -25.98
N GLU A 146 -12.59 -5.00 -25.62
CA GLU A 146 -12.52 -3.54 -25.45
C GLU A 146 -11.47 -3.13 -24.39
N ALA A 147 -11.33 -3.90 -23.31
CA ALA A 147 -10.33 -3.65 -22.28
C ALA A 147 -8.90 -3.80 -22.80
N LEU A 148 -8.65 -4.83 -23.61
CA LEU A 148 -7.35 -5.07 -24.24
C LEU A 148 -7.01 -3.94 -25.23
N TYR A 149 -7.98 -3.47 -26.01
CA TYR A 149 -7.75 -2.36 -26.94
C TYR A 149 -7.38 -1.05 -26.25
N LEU A 150 -7.99 -0.76 -25.09
CA LEU A 150 -7.59 0.40 -24.29
C LEU A 150 -6.14 0.27 -23.82
N GLN A 151 -5.73 -0.93 -23.39
CA GLN A 151 -4.36 -1.20 -22.96
C GLN A 151 -3.36 -1.09 -24.12
N GLU A 152 -3.69 -1.62 -25.31
CA GLU A 152 -2.88 -1.49 -26.52
C GLU A 152 -2.72 -0.03 -26.97
N ALA A 153 -3.78 0.78 -26.83
CA ALA A 153 -3.75 2.21 -27.09
C ALA A 153 -2.99 3.02 -26.01
N GLY A 154 -2.44 2.36 -24.99
CA GLY A 154 -1.69 3.00 -23.89
C GLY A 154 -2.58 3.65 -22.82
N ILE A 155 -3.90 3.49 -22.91
CA ILE A 155 -4.87 4.01 -21.95
C ILE A 155 -4.92 3.06 -20.76
N THR A 156 -4.06 3.33 -19.79
CA THR A 156 -3.99 2.56 -18.54
C THR A 156 -4.69 3.34 -17.42
N PRO A 157 -5.77 2.81 -16.83
CA PRO A 157 -6.39 3.43 -15.67
C PRO A 157 -5.48 3.29 -14.45
N ASP A 158 -5.68 4.16 -13.46
CA ASP A 158 -5.10 4.11 -12.12
C ASP A 158 -5.98 3.35 -11.12
N HIS A 159 -7.30 3.48 -11.23
CA HIS A 159 -8.21 2.75 -10.36
C HIS A 159 -9.34 2.18 -11.19
N VAL A 160 -9.61 0.89 -11.02
CA VAL A 160 -10.80 0.24 -11.58
C VAL A 160 -11.68 -0.18 -10.43
N VAL A 161 -12.93 0.25 -10.46
CA VAL A 161 -13.91 -0.11 -9.43
C VAL A 161 -15.01 -0.90 -10.09
N MET A 162 -15.29 -2.09 -9.54
CA MET A 162 -16.37 -2.95 -9.99
C MET A 162 -17.46 -2.97 -8.92
N LEU A 163 -18.62 -2.40 -9.23
CA LEU A 163 -19.79 -2.46 -8.36
C LEU A 163 -20.52 -3.79 -8.57
N GLU A 164 -20.90 -4.47 -7.49
CA GLU A 164 -21.64 -5.74 -7.52
C GLU A 164 -22.81 -5.72 -6.55
N ALA A 165 -23.97 -6.19 -6.98
CA ALA A 165 -25.12 -6.41 -6.11
C ALA A 165 -25.92 -7.61 -6.64
N PRO A 166 -26.77 -8.24 -5.80
CA PRO A 166 -27.63 -9.34 -6.24
C PRO A 166 -28.56 -8.93 -7.39
N ASP A 167 -28.77 -9.83 -8.35
CA ASP A 167 -29.60 -9.55 -9.54
C ASP A 167 -31.03 -9.12 -9.19
N VAL A 168 -31.61 -9.72 -8.15
CA VAL A 168 -32.96 -9.38 -7.65
C VAL A 168 -33.03 -7.91 -7.24
N VAL A 169 -32.05 -7.45 -6.46
CA VAL A 169 -31.95 -6.05 -6.00
C VAL A 169 -31.75 -5.11 -7.18
N LEU A 170 -30.94 -5.49 -8.16
CA LEU A 170 -30.68 -4.67 -9.35
C LEU A 170 -31.92 -4.53 -10.25
N ILE A 171 -32.71 -5.59 -10.39
CA ILE A 171 -33.97 -5.57 -11.14
C ILE A 171 -34.97 -4.65 -10.43
N GLU A 172 -35.13 -4.79 -9.12
CA GLU A 172 -36.01 -3.92 -8.31
C GLU A 172 -35.61 -2.45 -8.43
N ARG A 173 -34.31 -2.15 -8.30
CA ARG A 173 -33.76 -0.79 -8.46
C ARG A 173 -34.02 -0.19 -9.83
N SER A 174 -33.98 -1.02 -10.87
CA SER A 174 -34.27 -0.57 -12.23
C SER A 174 -35.75 -0.25 -12.45
N LEU A 175 -36.65 -0.99 -11.80
CA LEU A 175 -38.11 -0.77 -11.91
C LEU A 175 -38.55 0.50 -11.16
N GLY A 176 -37.91 0.77 -10.01
CA GLY A 176 -38.20 1.94 -9.19
C GLY A 176 -37.48 3.23 -9.61
N GLN A 177 -36.70 3.21 -10.70
CA GLN A 177 -35.96 4.38 -11.17
C GLN A 177 -36.92 5.49 -11.66
N ARG A 178 -36.63 6.73 -11.27
CA ARG A 178 -37.27 7.96 -11.74
C ARG A 178 -36.19 8.94 -12.17
N ILE A 179 -36.45 9.76 -13.19
CA ILE A 179 -35.52 10.79 -13.66
C ILE A 179 -36.21 12.13 -13.57
N ASP A 180 -35.48 13.13 -13.08
CA ASP A 180 -35.89 14.52 -13.18
C ASP A 180 -35.61 15.04 -14.61
N PRO A 181 -36.63 15.45 -15.38
CA PRO A 181 -36.45 15.92 -16.76
C PRO A 181 -35.68 17.25 -16.86
N VAL A 182 -35.57 18.01 -15.77
CA VAL A 182 -34.90 19.32 -15.74
C VAL A 182 -33.42 19.18 -15.39
N THR A 183 -33.10 18.44 -14.31
CA THR A 183 -31.72 18.29 -13.84
C THR A 183 -31.01 17.06 -14.42
N GLY A 184 -31.78 16.09 -14.93
CA GLY A 184 -31.25 14.80 -15.36
C GLY A 184 -30.76 13.93 -14.20
N ASP A 185 -31.19 14.23 -12.96
CA ASP A 185 -30.84 13.43 -11.79
C ASP A 185 -31.73 12.21 -11.64
N VAL A 186 -31.13 11.15 -11.11
CA VAL A 186 -31.77 9.84 -10.96
C VAL A 186 -32.24 9.67 -9.53
N TYR A 187 -33.55 9.50 -9.36
CA TYR A 187 -34.23 9.23 -8.11
C TYR A 187 -34.78 7.80 -8.09
N HIS A 188 -35.17 7.33 -6.91
CA HIS A 188 -35.79 6.03 -6.73
C HIS A 188 -36.92 6.09 -5.72
N VAL A 189 -38.06 5.46 -6.05
CA VAL A 189 -39.30 5.52 -5.23
C VAL A 189 -39.06 5.14 -3.76
N THR A 190 -38.21 4.14 -3.52
CA THR A 190 -37.90 3.61 -2.18
C THR A 190 -36.59 4.10 -1.56
N PHE A 191 -35.55 4.38 -2.36
CA PHE A 191 -34.17 4.48 -1.86
C PHE A 191 -33.60 5.90 -1.92
N MET A 192 -34.14 6.75 -2.80
CA MET A 192 -33.73 8.15 -2.96
C MET A 192 -34.94 8.94 -3.43
N TRP A 193 -35.76 9.37 -2.48
CA TRP A 193 -36.86 10.28 -2.73
C TRP A 193 -36.36 11.73 -2.64
N PRO A 194 -36.77 12.63 -3.55
CA PRO A 194 -36.37 14.04 -3.47
C PRO A 194 -36.94 14.70 -2.21
N GLU A 195 -36.14 15.58 -1.59
CA GLU A 195 -36.55 16.36 -0.41
C GLU A 195 -37.56 17.46 -0.77
N SER A 196 -37.44 18.05 -1.97
CA SER A 196 -38.36 19.08 -2.44
C SER A 196 -39.58 18.47 -3.13
N GLU A 197 -40.76 18.91 -2.72
CA GLU A 197 -42.06 18.44 -3.24
C GLU A 197 -42.26 18.77 -4.73
N GLU A 198 -41.70 19.88 -5.19
CA GLU A 198 -41.71 20.29 -6.61
C GLU A 198 -40.93 19.31 -7.51
N VAL A 199 -39.79 18.80 -7.03
CA VAL A 199 -39.01 17.78 -7.74
C VAL A 199 -39.77 16.45 -7.73
N ALA A 200 -40.40 16.08 -6.61
CA ALA A 200 -41.18 14.86 -6.49
C ALA A 200 -42.32 14.79 -7.52
N GLN A 201 -43.01 15.92 -7.76
CA GLN A 201 -44.14 15.99 -8.69
C GLN A 201 -43.71 15.97 -10.16
N ARG A 202 -42.49 16.39 -10.50
CA ARG A 202 -41.98 16.40 -11.88
C ARG A 202 -41.18 15.15 -12.27
N LEU A 203 -41.02 14.19 -11.36
CA LEU A 203 -40.29 12.96 -11.63
C LEU A 203 -41.02 12.09 -12.66
N GLU A 204 -40.33 11.77 -13.74
CA GLU A 204 -40.86 10.90 -14.78
C GLU A 204 -40.27 9.50 -14.69
N THR A 205 -41.08 8.50 -15.06
CA THR A 205 -40.55 7.17 -15.39
C THR A 205 -39.71 7.28 -16.66
N PRO A 206 -38.44 6.84 -16.66
CA PRO A 206 -37.60 6.90 -17.85
C PRO A 206 -38.30 6.26 -19.04
N SER A 207 -38.41 6.95 -20.17
CA SER A 207 -38.96 6.40 -21.43
C SER A 207 -38.17 5.18 -21.94
N THR A 208 -36.97 4.96 -21.41
CA THR A 208 -36.09 3.80 -21.62
C THR A 208 -36.29 2.66 -20.62
N LEU A 209 -37.40 2.59 -19.88
CA LEU A 209 -37.70 1.49 -18.95
C LEU A 209 -37.68 0.16 -19.71
N MET A 210 -36.56 -0.55 -19.55
CA MET A 210 -36.34 -1.83 -20.20
C MET A 210 -37.23 -2.87 -19.48
N PRO A 211 -37.94 -3.73 -20.21
CA PRO A 211 -38.63 -4.89 -19.61
C PRO A 211 -37.67 -5.69 -18.73
N ALA A 212 -38.18 -6.28 -17.64
CA ALA A 212 -37.38 -7.08 -16.71
C ALA A 212 -36.54 -8.16 -17.43
N ASP A 213 -37.08 -8.77 -18.49
CA ASP A 213 -36.40 -9.76 -19.33
C ASP A 213 -35.16 -9.22 -20.05
N LEU A 214 -35.19 -7.96 -20.48
CA LEU A 214 -34.07 -7.31 -21.13
C LEU A 214 -32.98 -6.89 -20.14
N ILE A 215 -33.36 -6.56 -18.90
CA ILE A 215 -32.42 -6.30 -17.81
C ILE A 215 -31.72 -7.60 -17.42
N ALA A 216 -32.47 -8.70 -17.26
CA ALA A 216 -31.92 -10.02 -17.00
C ALA A 216 -30.92 -10.46 -18.09
N LYS A 217 -31.24 -10.26 -19.37
CA LYS A 217 -30.30 -10.52 -20.49
C LYS A 217 -29.04 -9.65 -20.43
N LYS A 218 -29.14 -8.39 -19.99
CA LYS A 218 -27.97 -7.50 -19.81
C LYS A 218 -27.13 -7.92 -18.60
N LEU A 219 -27.76 -8.33 -17.50
CA LEU A 219 -27.08 -8.86 -16.30
C LEU A 219 -26.32 -10.13 -16.63
N GLN A 220 -26.93 -11.08 -17.35
CA GLN A 220 -26.26 -12.30 -17.80
C GLN A 220 -25.01 -12.02 -18.65
N ARG A 221 -25.12 -11.11 -19.63
CA ARG A 221 -23.97 -10.68 -20.45
C ARG A 221 -22.88 -10.06 -19.60
N PHE A 222 -23.26 -9.20 -18.66
CA PHE A 222 -22.32 -8.58 -17.74
C PHE A 222 -21.60 -9.64 -16.89
N HIS A 223 -22.31 -10.59 -16.28
CA HIS A 223 -21.69 -11.65 -15.47
C HIS A 223 -20.71 -12.52 -16.27
N THR A 224 -21.02 -12.80 -17.54
CA THR A 224 -20.11 -13.55 -18.42
C THR A 224 -18.80 -12.79 -18.64
N GLU A 225 -18.88 -11.48 -18.91
CA GLU A 225 -17.71 -10.64 -19.18
C GLU A 225 -17.00 -10.17 -17.89
N ALA A 226 -17.71 -10.09 -16.76
CA ALA A 226 -17.20 -9.53 -15.51
C ALA A 226 -16.02 -10.33 -14.98
N HIS A 227 -16.07 -11.67 -15.09
CA HIS A 227 -14.94 -12.52 -14.71
C HIS A 227 -13.70 -12.26 -15.57
N ALA A 228 -13.89 -12.05 -16.88
CA ALA A 228 -12.80 -11.74 -17.79
C ALA A 228 -12.20 -10.35 -17.50
N LEU A 229 -13.03 -9.34 -17.26
CA LEU A 229 -12.62 -7.98 -16.87
C LEU A 229 -11.88 -7.95 -15.52
N LYS A 230 -12.35 -8.73 -14.53
CA LYS A 230 -11.66 -8.91 -13.24
C LYS A 230 -10.25 -9.45 -13.43
N ARG A 231 -10.07 -10.39 -14.35
CA ARG A 231 -8.76 -10.95 -14.68
C ARG A 231 -7.88 -9.93 -15.40
N THR A 232 -8.41 -9.18 -16.36
CA THR A 232 -7.64 -8.18 -17.12
C THR A 232 -7.15 -7.03 -16.24
N TYR A 233 -7.95 -6.58 -15.27
CA TYR A 233 -7.61 -5.48 -14.37
C TYR A 233 -7.23 -5.91 -12.96
N HIS A 234 -6.82 -7.17 -12.74
CA HIS A 234 -6.59 -7.73 -11.41
C HIS A 234 -5.64 -6.90 -10.52
N SER A 235 -4.71 -6.16 -11.13
CA SER A 235 -3.70 -5.35 -10.43
C SER A 235 -4.26 -4.04 -9.85
N CYS A 236 -5.42 -3.59 -10.35
CA CYS A 236 -5.99 -2.29 -10.01
C CYS A 236 -7.51 -2.28 -9.87
N LEU A 237 -8.13 -3.45 -9.86
CA LEU A 237 -9.56 -3.63 -9.70
C LEU A 237 -9.91 -3.90 -8.24
N LYS A 238 -10.85 -3.12 -7.71
CA LYS A 238 -11.51 -3.38 -6.43
C LYS A 238 -12.99 -3.62 -6.65
N THR A 239 -13.48 -4.78 -6.17
CA THR A 239 -14.91 -5.07 -6.11
C THR A 239 -15.51 -4.44 -4.86
N ILE A 240 -16.64 -3.75 -5.02
CA ILE A 240 -17.38 -3.08 -3.94
C ILE A 240 -18.84 -3.53 -4.00
N ASN A 241 -19.40 -3.91 -2.85
CA ASN A 241 -20.82 -4.24 -2.75
C ASN A 241 -21.65 -2.96 -2.96
N ALA A 242 -22.60 -3.01 -3.88
CA ALA A 242 -23.54 -1.93 -4.17
C ALA A 242 -24.90 -2.14 -3.47
N ASP A 243 -25.11 -3.27 -2.79
CA ASP A 243 -26.28 -3.51 -1.94
C ASP A 243 -26.16 -2.85 -0.56
N GLN A 244 -25.89 -1.55 -0.56
CA GLN A 244 -25.75 -0.69 0.61
C GLN A 244 -26.13 0.75 0.22
N PRO A 245 -26.36 1.65 1.18
CA PRO A 245 -26.66 3.05 0.88
C PRO A 245 -25.60 3.70 -0.02
N HIS A 246 -26.04 4.56 -0.92
CA HIS A 246 -25.17 5.15 -1.94
C HIS A 246 -24.00 5.99 -1.35
N VAL A 247 -24.19 6.53 -0.13
CA VAL A 247 -23.15 7.26 0.61
C VAL A 247 -22.03 6.32 1.05
N ASP A 248 -22.38 5.13 1.55
CA ASP A 248 -21.40 4.13 1.99
C ASP A 248 -20.62 3.56 0.81
N VAL A 249 -21.31 3.24 -0.30
CA VAL A 249 -20.64 2.82 -1.55
C VAL A 249 -19.66 3.92 -1.99
N PHE A 250 -20.13 5.17 -2.03
CA PHE A 250 -19.29 6.30 -2.45
C PHE A 250 -18.07 6.48 -1.54
N SER A 251 -18.23 6.37 -0.22
CA SER A 251 -17.12 6.47 0.73
C SER A 251 -16.06 5.39 0.50
N GLN A 252 -16.48 4.14 0.23
CA GLN A 252 -15.57 3.03 -0.07
C GLN A 252 -14.84 3.25 -1.40
N VAL A 253 -15.57 3.71 -2.42
CA VAL A 253 -14.99 4.07 -3.73
C VAL A 253 -13.98 5.20 -3.58
N LEU A 254 -14.34 6.27 -2.87
CA LEU A 254 -13.48 7.44 -2.64
C LEU A 254 -12.23 7.06 -1.85
N ASN A 255 -12.36 6.24 -0.81
CA ASN A 255 -11.22 5.72 -0.05
C ASN A 255 -10.29 4.90 -0.95
N TYR A 256 -10.83 4.05 -1.82
CA TYR A 256 -10.03 3.28 -2.75
C TYR A 256 -9.30 4.17 -3.77
N VAL A 257 -10.00 5.13 -4.37
CA VAL A 257 -9.43 6.08 -5.33
C VAL A 257 -8.37 6.98 -4.70
N ARG A 258 -8.59 7.41 -3.45
CA ARG A 258 -7.61 8.18 -2.68
C ARG A 258 -6.43 7.35 -2.20
N THR A 259 -6.58 6.02 -2.14
CA THR A 259 -5.46 5.16 -1.88
C THR A 259 -4.52 5.29 -3.07
N PRO A 260 -3.25 5.72 -2.88
CA PRO A 260 -2.30 5.81 -4.00
C PRO A 260 -2.15 4.42 -4.66
N ARG A 261 -1.37 4.23 -5.73
CA ARG A 261 -1.07 2.88 -6.25
C ARG A 261 0.14 2.24 -5.58
N HIS A 262 0.18 0.90 -5.53
CA HIS A 262 1.38 0.20 -5.05
C HIS A 262 2.36 0.37 -6.19
N SER A 263 3.15 1.43 -6.15
CA SER A 263 4.22 1.57 -7.11
C SER A 263 5.25 0.49 -6.81
N ALA A 264 5.73 -0.20 -7.83
CA ALA A 264 6.93 -1.01 -7.76
C ALA A 264 8.21 -0.16 -7.54
N SER A 265 8.04 1.12 -7.16
CA SER A 265 9.10 1.94 -6.59
C SER A 265 9.80 1.14 -5.49
N PRO A 266 11.14 1.18 -5.43
CA PRO A 266 11.90 0.54 -4.37
C PRO A 266 11.68 1.30 -3.06
N TYR A 267 10.50 1.12 -2.45
CA TYR A 267 10.31 1.38 -1.03
C TYR A 267 11.11 0.32 -0.30
N THR A 268 12.35 0.64 0.03
CA THR A 268 13.20 -0.30 0.73
C THR A 268 12.65 -0.44 2.16
N PRO A 269 12.26 -1.65 2.58
CA PRO A 269 11.66 -1.84 3.90
C PRO A 269 12.69 -1.49 4.98
N ARG A 270 12.33 -0.58 5.87
CA ARG A 270 13.16 -0.09 6.97
C ARG A 270 12.38 -0.29 8.25
N ILE A 271 12.52 -1.50 8.78
CA ILE A 271 11.66 -2.02 9.84
C ILE A 271 12.40 -1.92 11.17
N LEU A 272 11.74 -1.37 12.17
CA LEU A 272 12.18 -1.34 13.56
C LEU A 272 11.31 -2.29 14.38
N LEU A 273 11.93 -3.24 15.07
CA LEU A 273 11.23 -4.21 15.92
C LEU A 273 11.58 -3.99 17.40
N PHE A 274 10.60 -3.46 18.13
CA PHE A 274 10.61 -3.36 19.58
C PHE A 274 9.92 -4.55 20.21
N GLY A 275 10.25 -4.78 21.48
CA GLY A 275 9.63 -5.81 22.30
C GLY A 275 10.55 -6.18 23.46
N PRO A 276 9.99 -6.61 24.59
CA PRO A 276 10.77 -7.01 25.75
C PRO A 276 11.59 -8.28 25.46
N PRO A 277 12.53 -8.67 26.34
CA PRO A 277 13.13 -10.00 26.33
C PRO A 277 12.04 -11.09 26.29
N GLY A 278 12.21 -12.15 25.48
CA GLY A 278 11.22 -13.23 25.38
C GLY A 278 10.10 -13.03 24.34
N SER A 279 9.93 -11.83 23.79
CA SER A 279 8.88 -11.53 22.78
C SER A 279 9.08 -12.20 21.41
N GLY A 280 10.23 -12.82 21.17
CA GLY A 280 10.54 -13.44 19.88
C GLY A 280 11.01 -12.47 18.79
N LYS A 281 11.29 -11.19 19.11
CA LYS A 281 11.77 -10.17 18.15
C LYS A 281 12.89 -10.65 17.22
N SER A 282 13.89 -11.38 17.74
CA SER A 282 15.01 -11.89 16.94
C SER A 282 14.61 -13.02 15.98
N LEU A 283 13.62 -13.84 16.37
CA LEU A 283 13.07 -14.87 15.49
C LEU A 283 12.26 -14.21 14.38
N GLN A 284 11.38 -13.27 14.73
CA GLN A 284 10.56 -12.54 13.77
C GLN A 284 11.42 -11.76 12.77
N ALA A 285 12.47 -11.07 13.24
CA ALA A 285 13.43 -10.38 12.37
C ALA A 285 14.09 -11.33 11.35
N LYS A 286 14.51 -12.53 11.81
CA LYS A 286 15.10 -13.56 10.93
C LYS A 286 14.09 -14.08 9.90
N LEU A 287 12.84 -14.34 10.31
CA LEU A 287 11.79 -14.79 9.39
C LEU A 287 11.47 -13.73 8.33
N ILE A 288 11.36 -12.47 8.71
CA ILE A 288 11.15 -11.35 7.77
C ILE A 288 12.33 -11.24 6.81
N ALA A 289 13.57 -11.28 7.33
CA ALA A 289 14.78 -11.23 6.53
C ALA A 289 14.88 -12.37 5.51
N GLN A 290 14.53 -13.60 5.90
CA GLN A 290 14.54 -14.75 5.01
C GLN A 290 13.44 -14.66 3.94
N LYS A 291 12.21 -14.29 4.32
CA LYS A 291 11.06 -14.26 3.40
C LYS A 291 11.17 -13.15 2.35
N TYR A 292 11.62 -11.96 2.75
CA TYR A 292 11.66 -10.78 1.87
C TYR A 292 13.07 -10.42 1.39
N GLY A 293 14.09 -11.20 1.77
CA GLY A 293 15.48 -10.96 1.35
C GLY A 293 16.11 -9.70 1.94
N ILE A 294 15.52 -9.14 3.01
CA ILE A 294 15.99 -7.93 3.68
C ILE A 294 17.13 -8.23 4.66
N VAL A 295 17.91 -7.22 5.03
CA VAL A 295 19.05 -7.44 5.95
C VAL A 295 18.58 -7.47 7.40
N ASN A 296 18.83 -8.56 8.11
CA ASN A 296 18.64 -8.60 9.57
C ASN A 296 19.81 -7.93 10.30
N ILE A 297 19.51 -6.93 11.12
CA ILE A 297 20.49 -6.20 11.92
C ILE A 297 20.11 -6.33 13.40
N CYS A 298 20.83 -7.18 14.10
CA CYS A 298 20.78 -7.27 15.56
C CYS A 298 21.92 -6.44 16.14
N CYS A 299 21.61 -5.36 16.88
CA CYS A 299 22.63 -4.50 17.46
C CYS A 299 23.63 -5.28 18.34
N GLY A 300 23.13 -6.18 19.20
CA GLY A 300 23.99 -6.98 20.08
C GLY A 300 24.88 -8.00 19.34
N GLU A 301 24.42 -8.57 18.23
CA GLU A 301 25.27 -9.45 17.39
C GLU A 301 26.29 -8.64 16.60
N LEU A 302 25.91 -7.45 16.12
CA LEU A 302 26.78 -6.53 15.41
C LEU A 302 27.95 -6.06 16.29
N LEU A 303 27.68 -5.67 17.54
CA LEU A 303 28.74 -5.27 18.47
C LEU A 303 29.71 -6.43 18.76
N LYS A 304 29.20 -7.66 18.90
CA LYS A 304 30.05 -8.85 19.08
C LYS A 304 30.91 -9.13 17.85
N ALA A 305 30.34 -9.02 16.65
CA ALA A 305 31.09 -9.20 15.41
C ALA A 305 32.22 -8.16 15.29
N VAL A 306 31.93 -6.89 15.53
CA VAL A 306 32.94 -5.81 15.49
C VAL A 306 34.00 -5.99 16.57
N SER A 307 33.65 -6.52 17.75
CA SER A 307 34.64 -6.82 18.80
C SER A 307 35.57 -7.99 18.45
N ALA A 308 35.12 -8.91 17.61
CA ALA A 308 35.95 -10.01 17.12
C ALA A 308 36.89 -9.55 16.00
N ASP A 309 36.53 -8.49 15.28
CA ASP A 309 37.37 -7.88 14.26
C ASP A 309 38.54 -7.10 14.90
N GLU A 310 39.72 -7.16 14.28
CA GLU A 310 40.92 -6.39 14.68
C GLU A 310 40.84 -4.91 14.22
N SER A 311 39.65 -4.35 14.23
CA SER A 311 39.43 -2.94 13.86
C SER A 311 39.64 -2.02 15.07
N HIS A 312 39.98 -0.76 14.81
CA HIS A 312 40.07 0.27 15.87
C HIS A 312 38.76 0.39 16.69
N MET A 313 37.60 0.19 16.06
CA MET A 313 36.31 0.16 16.77
C MET A 313 36.14 -1.11 17.62
N GLY A 314 36.67 -2.25 17.16
CA GLY A 314 36.71 -3.49 17.91
C GLY A 314 37.53 -3.37 19.19
N GLU A 315 38.73 -2.79 19.11
CA GLU A 315 39.59 -2.52 20.27
C GLU A 315 38.93 -1.60 21.30
N LEU A 316 38.19 -0.57 20.84
CA LEU A 316 37.47 0.34 21.73
C LEU A 316 36.32 -0.35 22.49
N ILE A 317 35.68 -1.37 21.91
CA ILE A 317 34.47 -1.99 22.46
C ILE A 317 34.77 -3.26 23.27
N LYS A 318 35.85 -3.98 22.94
CA LYS A 318 36.33 -5.14 23.69
C LYS A 318 36.26 -4.97 25.22
N PRO A 319 36.81 -3.90 25.83
CA PRO A 319 36.78 -3.77 27.29
C PRO A 319 35.36 -3.65 27.86
N TYR A 320 34.43 -3.00 27.16
CA TYR A 320 33.04 -2.88 27.61
C TYR A 320 32.32 -4.23 27.55
N LEU A 321 32.56 -5.03 26.51
CA LEU A 321 31.93 -6.35 26.38
C LEU A 321 32.51 -7.37 27.37
N GLU A 322 33.82 -7.34 27.62
CA GLU A 322 34.49 -8.20 28.60
C GLU A 322 34.10 -7.86 30.04
N SER A 323 33.91 -6.57 30.35
CA SER A 323 33.46 -6.10 31.67
C SER A 323 31.94 -6.12 31.87
N GLU A 324 31.18 -6.60 30.89
CA GLU A 324 29.70 -6.59 30.87
C GLU A 324 29.08 -5.18 31.08
N GLN A 325 29.81 -4.13 30.73
CA GLN A 325 29.34 -2.76 30.80
C GLN A 325 28.55 -2.37 29.54
N GLN A 326 27.62 -1.43 29.70
CA GLN A 326 26.86 -0.89 28.57
C GLN A 326 27.78 -0.05 27.68
N VAL A 327 27.75 -0.34 26.38
CA VAL A 327 28.52 0.44 25.39
C VAL A 327 27.86 1.81 25.21
N PRO A 328 28.61 2.92 25.23
CA PRO A 328 28.07 4.26 24.99
C PRO A 328 27.28 4.38 23.67
N SER A 329 26.11 5.05 23.71
CA SER A 329 25.21 5.22 22.56
C SER A 329 25.91 5.76 21.31
N SER A 330 26.78 6.76 21.46
CA SER A 330 27.55 7.36 20.36
C SER A 330 28.44 6.37 19.61
N ILE A 331 29.02 5.38 20.31
CA ILE A 331 29.85 4.32 19.71
C ILE A 331 28.95 3.33 18.97
N VAL A 332 27.82 2.95 19.58
CA VAL A 332 26.83 2.05 18.99
C VAL A 332 26.25 2.64 17.71
N LEU A 333 25.87 3.91 17.73
CA LEU A 333 25.35 4.65 16.57
C LEU A 333 26.38 4.68 15.44
N ARG A 334 27.65 4.90 15.74
CA ARG A 334 28.72 4.92 14.72
C ARG A 334 28.86 3.57 13.99
N ILE A 335 28.75 2.47 14.73
CA ILE A 335 28.79 1.11 14.15
C ILE A 335 27.53 0.80 13.35
N LEU A 336 26.37 1.19 13.89
CA LEU A 336 25.08 0.99 13.22
C LEU A 336 25.02 1.77 11.91
N THR A 337 25.38 3.05 11.91
CA THR A 337 25.41 3.90 10.71
C THR A 337 26.34 3.34 9.65
N GLU A 338 27.51 2.82 10.03
CA GLU A 338 28.40 2.14 9.09
C GLU A 338 27.77 0.88 8.49
N ARG A 339 27.08 0.07 9.30
CA ARG A 339 26.41 -1.15 8.83
C ARG A 339 25.22 -0.85 7.93
N LEU A 340 24.41 0.15 8.29
CA LEU A 340 23.21 0.57 7.57
C LEU A 340 23.54 1.27 6.25
N SER A 341 24.69 1.92 6.15
CA SER A 341 25.17 2.59 4.92
C SER A 341 25.67 1.63 3.83
N ARG A 342 25.72 0.32 4.09
CA ARG A 342 26.16 -0.65 3.08
C ARG A 342 25.11 -0.80 1.98
N MET A 343 25.56 -1.14 0.77
CA MET A 343 24.68 -1.27 -0.40
C MET A 343 23.54 -2.27 -0.17
N ASP A 344 23.81 -3.37 0.53
CA ASP A 344 22.81 -4.40 0.79
C ASP A 344 21.64 -3.88 1.64
N CYS A 345 21.91 -3.07 2.67
CA CYS A 345 20.89 -2.40 3.47
C CYS A 345 20.15 -1.33 2.68
N THR A 346 20.85 -0.63 1.78
CA THR A 346 20.24 0.46 1.00
C THR A 346 19.34 -0.06 -0.13
N THR A 347 19.71 -1.17 -0.78
CA THR A 347 18.94 -1.71 -1.91
C THR A 347 17.88 -2.71 -1.48
N ARG A 348 18.15 -3.55 -0.47
CA ARG A 348 17.22 -4.58 0.00
C ARG A 348 16.40 -4.13 1.20
N GLY A 349 16.79 -3.05 1.87
CA GLY A 349 16.22 -2.66 3.15
C GLY A 349 16.81 -3.44 4.34
N TRP A 350 16.32 -3.11 5.52
CA TRP A 350 16.81 -3.66 6.78
C TRP A 350 15.69 -3.84 7.80
N VAL A 351 15.86 -4.82 8.67
CA VAL A 351 15.12 -4.94 9.93
C VAL A 351 16.11 -4.78 11.08
N LEU A 352 15.89 -3.75 11.89
CA LEU A 352 16.73 -3.40 13.03
C LEU A 352 16.00 -3.81 14.31
N HIS A 353 16.73 -4.50 15.19
CA HIS A 353 16.24 -4.81 16.54
C HIS A 353 17.35 -4.71 17.59
N GLY A 354 16.95 -4.36 18.81
CA GLY A 354 17.86 -4.17 19.96
C GLY A 354 18.50 -2.77 20.05
N PHE A 355 18.12 -1.86 19.15
CA PHE A 355 18.39 -0.43 19.17
C PHE A 355 17.25 0.27 18.41
N PRO A 356 16.78 1.45 18.83
CA PRO A 356 17.11 2.16 20.08
C PRO A 356 16.50 1.48 21.33
N GLN A 357 16.96 1.84 22.53
CA GLN A 357 16.45 1.34 23.82
C GLN A 357 15.84 2.45 24.69
N ASP A 358 16.05 3.70 24.32
CA ASP A 358 15.54 4.91 24.94
C ASP A 358 15.27 5.96 23.85
N VAL A 359 14.66 7.08 24.25
CA VAL A 359 14.29 8.16 23.31
C VAL A 359 15.52 8.88 22.77
N GLU A 360 16.56 9.08 23.58
CA GLU A 360 17.80 9.73 23.14
C GLU A 360 18.43 8.97 21.97
N GLN A 361 18.52 7.64 22.05
CA GLN A 361 18.99 6.80 20.95
C GLN A 361 18.05 6.84 19.73
N ALA A 362 16.75 7.02 19.93
CA ALA A 362 15.79 7.15 18.85
C ALA A 362 15.97 8.47 18.09
N GLU A 363 16.21 9.56 18.82
CA GLU A 363 16.56 10.87 18.27
C GLU A 363 17.88 10.81 17.49
N GLU A 364 18.93 10.24 18.10
CA GLU A 364 20.24 10.02 17.45
C GLU A 364 20.11 9.23 16.13
N LEU A 365 19.27 8.19 16.11
CA LEU A 365 19.02 7.40 14.90
C LEU A 365 18.34 8.24 13.81
N GLN A 366 17.38 9.07 14.18
CA GLN A 366 16.68 9.95 13.26
C GLN A 366 17.60 11.04 12.71
N GLU A 367 18.43 11.67 13.55
CA GLU A 367 19.43 12.67 13.14
C GLU A 367 20.48 12.09 12.19
N SER A 368 20.80 10.80 12.33
CA SER A 368 21.70 10.09 11.41
C SER A 368 21.06 9.75 10.04
N ASN A 369 19.85 10.25 9.76
CA ASN A 369 19.08 10.03 8.53
C ASN A 369 18.73 8.55 8.28
N PHE A 370 18.62 7.73 9.32
CA PHE A 370 18.12 6.34 9.22
C PHE A 370 16.70 6.22 9.74
N ILE A 371 15.76 6.80 9.00
CA ILE A 371 14.34 6.85 9.39
C ILE A 371 13.67 5.49 9.06
N PRO A 372 13.09 4.78 10.05
CA PRO A 372 12.30 3.59 9.80
C PRO A 372 10.97 3.94 9.15
N ASN A 373 10.54 3.14 8.18
CA ASN A 373 9.21 3.27 7.59
C ASN A 373 8.18 2.41 8.36
N ARG A 374 8.62 1.32 8.99
CA ARG A 374 7.76 0.45 9.80
C ARG A 374 8.31 0.32 11.20
N VAL A 375 7.43 0.46 12.19
CA VAL A 375 7.78 0.26 13.60
C VAL A 375 6.77 -0.70 14.19
N PHE A 376 7.25 -1.75 14.87
CA PHE A 376 6.39 -2.72 15.53
C PHE A 376 6.78 -2.87 17.00
N PHE A 377 5.79 -2.93 17.88
CA PHE A 377 5.94 -3.33 19.26
C PHE A 377 5.38 -4.74 19.44
N LEU A 378 6.24 -5.69 19.77
CA LEU A 378 5.83 -7.03 20.18
C LEU A 378 5.49 -6.99 21.67
N GLU A 379 4.21 -7.13 21.99
CA GLU A 379 3.68 -7.07 23.35
C GLU A 379 3.51 -8.46 23.91
N ILE A 380 4.04 -8.69 25.11
CA ILE A 380 3.98 -9.98 25.80
C ILE A 380 3.88 -9.70 27.30
N THR A 381 3.20 -10.58 28.03
CA THR A 381 3.16 -10.50 29.49
C THR A 381 4.49 -10.93 30.12
N ASP A 382 4.81 -10.38 31.30
CA ASP A 382 6.05 -10.68 32.01
C ASP A 382 6.17 -12.19 32.35
N ASP A 383 5.07 -12.82 32.76
CA ASP A 383 5.03 -14.25 33.09
C ASP A 383 5.43 -15.12 31.90
N ILE A 384 4.86 -14.85 30.72
CA ILE A 384 5.17 -15.60 29.50
C ILE A 384 6.61 -15.28 29.03
N ALA A 385 7.06 -14.03 29.18
CA ALA A 385 8.44 -13.67 28.88
C ALA A 385 9.44 -14.44 29.75
N ILE A 386 9.16 -14.59 31.04
CA ILE A 386 9.97 -15.35 31.99
C ILE A 386 9.97 -16.83 31.62
N GLU A 387 8.81 -17.42 31.38
CA GLU A 387 8.70 -18.82 30.98
C GLU A 387 9.52 -19.11 29.72
N ARG A 388 9.35 -18.29 28.67
CA ARG A 388 10.03 -18.48 27.36
C ARG A 388 11.54 -18.39 27.43
N VAL A 389 12.08 -17.58 28.35
CA VAL A 389 13.53 -17.33 28.45
C VAL A 389 14.19 -18.33 29.41
N THR A 390 13.57 -18.62 30.54
CA THR A 390 14.11 -19.53 31.58
C THR A 390 14.13 -20.98 31.12
N LEU A 391 13.10 -21.42 30.38
CA LEU A 391 13.00 -22.78 29.85
C LEU A 391 13.80 -23.00 28.56
N ARG A 392 14.59 -22.01 28.13
CA ARG A 392 15.39 -22.08 26.92
C ARG A 392 16.79 -22.61 27.20
N GLY A 393 17.07 -23.79 26.67
CA GLY A 393 18.41 -24.37 26.64
C GLY A 393 19.05 -24.30 25.26
N VAL A 394 20.38 -24.29 25.21
CA VAL A 394 21.16 -24.40 23.97
C VAL A 394 22.00 -25.65 24.03
N ASP A 395 22.00 -26.42 22.95
CA ASP A 395 22.93 -27.52 22.77
C ASP A 395 24.28 -26.96 22.28
N PRO A 396 25.37 -27.10 23.07
CA PRO A 396 26.67 -26.56 22.71
C PRO A 396 27.29 -27.20 21.47
N VAL A 397 26.84 -28.40 21.06
CA VAL A 397 27.40 -29.12 19.89
C VAL A 397 26.74 -28.66 18.60
N THR A 398 25.41 -28.62 18.57
CA THR A 398 24.64 -28.24 17.37
C THR A 398 24.44 -26.73 17.26
N GLY A 399 24.55 -26.00 18.37
CA GLY A 399 24.17 -24.60 18.47
C GLY A 399 22.65 -24.37 18.41
N GLU A 400 21.85 -25.43 18.30
CA GLU A 400 20.40 -25.32 18.32
C GLU A 400 19.89 -25.02 19.72
N TRP A 401 18.87 -24.17 19.78
CA TRP A 401 18.13 -23.95 21.00
C TRP A 401 16.91 -24.87 21.06
N TYR A 402 16.57 -25.26 22.28
CA TYR A 402 15.42 -26.07 22.64
C TYR A 402 14.63 -25.36 23.73
N HIS A 403 13.34 -25.64 23.79
CA HIS A 403 12.44 -25.15 24.82
C HIS A 403 11.70 -26.33 25.43
N SER A 404 11.68 -26.42 26.76
CA SER A 404 11.14 -27.57 27.48
C SER A 404 9.71 -27.96 27.04
N ILE A 405 8.91 -26.98 26.64
CA ILE A 405 7.51 -27.16 26.19
C ILE A 405 7.38 -27.16 24.65
N TYR A 406 7.73 -26.06 23.97
CA TYR A 406 7.42 -25.87 22.54
C TYR A 406 8.37 -26.55 21.55
N LYS A 407 9.61 -26.85 21.96
CA LYS A 407 10.61 -27.53 21.12
C LYS A 407 11.43 -28.46 22.00
N PRO A 408 10.85 -29.59 22.46
CA PRO A 408 11.53 -30.52 23.33
C PRO A 408 12.75 -31.13 22.62
N VAL A 409 13.74 -31.52 23.42
CA VAL A 409 14.95 -32.17 22.93
C VAL A 409 14.61 -33.55 22.33
N PRO A 410 15.19 -33.91 21.17
CA PRO A 410 14.81 -35.13 20.44
C PRO A 410 15.33 -36.43 21.08
N GLY A 411 16.24 -36.35 22.06
CA GLY A 411 16.79 -37.53 22.73
C GLY A 411 17.54 -37.23 24.03
N PRO A 412 17.81 -38.27 24.84
CA PRO A 412 18.37 -38.14 26.19
C PRO A 412 19.83 -37.61 26.19
N GLU A 413 20.60 -37.88 25.13
CA GLU A 413 21.97 -37.37 25.00
C GLU A 413 22.02 -35.85 24.85
N VAL A 414 21.11 -35.28 24.05
CA VAL A 414 20.98 -33.83 23.87
C VAL A 414 20.46 -33.18 25.15
N GLN A 415 19.55 -33.86 25.86
CA GLN A 415 19.03 -33.41 27.14
C GLN A 415 20.12 -33.29 28.21
N ALA A 416 21.01 -34.29 28.32
CA ALA A 416 22.08 -34.31 29.32
C ALA A 416 23.14 -33.22 29.11
N ARG A 417 23.36 -32.79 27.86
CA ARG A 417 24.35 -31.76 27.51
C ARG A 417 23.79 -30.35 27.37
N LEU A 418 22.48 -30.18 27.54
CA LEU A 418 21.79 -28.91 27.38
C LEU A 418 22.33 -27.88 28.38
N ARG A 419 22.71 -26.69 27.90
CA ARG A 419 23.19 -25.60 28.75
C ARG A 419 22.18 -24.47 28.79
N PHE A 420 21.89 -24.00 30.00
CA PHE A 420 21.09 -22.81 30.24
C PHE A 420 22.03 -21.63 30.45
N ASN A 421 21.69 -20.50 29.85
CA ASN A 421 22.49 -19.29 29.98
C ASN A 421 22.26 -18.69 31.38
N PRO A 422 23.30 -18.39 32.17
CA PRO A 422 23.15 -17.71 33.46
C PRO A 422 22.36 -16.39 33.33
N ARG A 423 22.47 -15.70 32.18
CA ARG A 423 21.73 -14.47 31.83
C ARG A 423 20.22 -14.65 31.69
N HIS A 424 19.74 -15.89 31.70
CA HIS A 424 18.31 -16.23 31.63
C HIS A 424 17.73 -16.56 33.00
N SER A 425 18.45 -16.23 34.09
CA SER A 425 17.88 -16.28 35.44
C SER A 425 16.72 -15.29 35.58
N GLU A 426 15.70 -15.69 36.36
CA GLU A 426 14.49 -14.89 36.58
C GLU A 426 14.81 -13.49 37.13
N ALA A 427 15.69 -13.40 38.12
CA ALA A 427 16.10 -12.13 38.73
C ALA A 427 16.71 -11.14 37.73
N GLN A 428 17.57 -11.63 36.82
CA GLN A 428 18.18 -10.78 35.80
C GLN A 428 17.19 -10.41 34.70
N LEU A 429 16.25 -11.29 34.39
CA LEU A 429 15.22 -11.03 33.41
C LEU A 429 14.22 -9.97 33.90
N LEU A 430 13.79 -10.05 35.16
CA LEU A 430 12.95 -9.05 35.81
C LEU A 430 13.60 -7.66 35.78
N LYS A 431 14.91 -7.58 36.04
CA LYS A 431 15.65 -6.31 35.92
C LYS A 431 15.57 -5.72 34.50
N ARG A 432 15.77 -6.56 33.48
CA ARG A 432 15.72 -6.14 32.07
C ARG A 432 14.31 -5.81 31.59
N LEU A 433 13.30 -6.52 32.08
CA LEU A 433 11.89 -6.20 31.83
C LEU A 433 11.56 -4.84 32.43
N LYS A 434 11.96 -4.57 33.67
CA LYS A 434 11.78 -3.27 34.31
C LYS A 434 12.45 -2.14 33.53
N GLU A 435 13.71 -2.32 33.12
CA GLU A 435 14.43 -1.35 32.29
C GLU A 435 13.70 -1.09 30.96
N TYR A 436 13.21 -2.14 30.29
CA TYR A 436 12.43 -2.00 29.06
C TYR A 436 11.14 -1.20 29.28
N TRP A 437 10.34 -1.58 30.29
CA TRP A 437 9.06 -0.93 30.57
C TRP A 437 9.21 0.55 30.98
N ASN A 438 10.30 0.91 31.66
CA ASN A 438 10.59 2.30 32.01
C ASN A 438 10.68 3.22 30.78
N HIS A 439 11.25 2.75 29.67
CA HIS A 439 11.43 3.57 28.46
C HIS A 439 10.35 3.33 27.39
N THR A 440 9.52 2.31 27.57
CA THR A 440 8.57 1.88 26.53
C THR A 440 7.51 2.95 26.26
N ALA A 441 6.99 3.60 27.30
CA ALA A 441 5.97 4.64 27.15
C ALA A 441 6.48 5.83 26.32
N ASP A 442 7.71 6.27 26.59
CA ASP A 442 8.31 7.40 25.88
C ASP A 442 8.66 7.02 24.43
N LEU A 443 9.15 5.79 24.19
CA LEU A 443 9.39 5.26 22.85
C LEU A 443 8.11 5.10 22.03
N GLN A 444 7.01 4.69 22.66
CA GLN A 444 5.70 4.61 22.01
C GLN A 444 5.19 6.00 21.62
N ALA A 445 5.41 7.01 22.48
CA ALA A 445 5.08 8.40 22.18
C ALA A 445 5.93 8.97 21.03
N PHE A 446 7.21 8.59 20.94
CA PHE A 446 8.11 8.99 19.85
C PHE A 446 7.72 8.37 18.50
N TYR A 447 7.18 7.15 18.50
CA TYR A 447 6.73 6.44 17.30
C TYR A 447 5.20 6.22 17.28
N PRO A 448 4.38 7.28 17.11
CA PRO A 448 2.92 7.17 17.15
C PRO A 448 2.33 6.30 16.02
N GLN A 449 3.07 6.11 14.92
CA GLN A 449 2.73 5.25 13.79
C GLN A 449 3.01 3.76 14.03
N ALA A 450 3.55 3.40 15.20
CA ALA A 450 3.93 2.03 15.49
C ALA A 450 2.74 1.10 15.60
N VAL A 451 2.93 -0.15 15.19
CA VAL A 451 1.90 -1.18 15.22
C VAL A 451 2.19 -2.14 16.37
N HIS A 452 1.21 -2.31 17.24
CA HIS A 452 1.28 -3.19 18.39
C HIS A 452 0.79 -4.58 18.01
N ILE A 453 1.56 -5.61 18.34
CA ILE A 453 1.29 -6.99 17.99
C ILE A 453 1.38 -7.83 19.25
N ASN A 454 0.30 -8.54 19.54
CA ASN A 454 0.27 -9.54 20.60
C ASN A 454 1.24 -10.69 20.26
N ALA A 455 2.31 -10.79 21.04
CA ALA A 455 3.36 -11.79 20.93
C ALA A 455 3.21 -12.95 21.92
N ASP A 456 2.12 -13.01 22.71
CA ASP A 456 1.79 -14.15 23.58
C ASP A 456 1.44 -15.42 22.77
N GLN A 457 1.22 -15.27 21.46
CA GLN A 457 0.82 -16.34 20.55
C GLN A 457 2.03 -17.15 20.04
N ASP A 458 1.75 -18.21 19.28
CA ASP A 458 2.80 -18.99 18.63
C ASP A 458 3.58 -18.14 17.60
N PRO A 459 4.86 -18.47 17.33
CA PRO A 459 5.69 -17.66 16.44
C PRO A 459 5.15 -17.51 15.01
N HIS A 460 4.37 -18.46 14.50
CA HIS A 460 3.82 -18.40 13.16
C HIS A 460 2.66 -17.41 13.09
N THR A 461 1.74 -17.44 14.04
CA THR A 461 0.62 -16.49 14.10
C THR A 461 1.10 -15.05 14.32
N VAL A 462 2.15 -14.86 15.14
CA VAL A 462 2.82 -13.56 15.28
C VAL A 462 3.43 -13.10 13.96
N PHE A 463 4.06 -14.01 13.21
CA PHE A 463 4.64 -13.71 11.91
C PHE A 463 3.58 -13.34 10.87
N GLU A 464 2.46 -14.07 10.81
CA GLU A 464 1.32 -13.75 9.92
C GLU A 464 0.73 -12.37 10.24
N SER A 465 0.60 -12.05 11.54
CA SER A 465 0.15 -10.74 12.00
C SER A 465 1.11 -9.63 11.56
N LEU A 466 2.42 -9.82 11.74
CA LEU A 466 3.45 -8.91 11.24
C LEU A 466 3.36 -8.74 9.72
N GLU A 467 3.30 -9.84 8.97
CA GLU A 467 3.24 -9.85 7.52
C GLU A 467 2.02 -9.07 6.99
N SER A 468 0.84 -9.29 7.56
CA SER A 468 -0.38 -8.57 7.15
C SER A 468 -0.23 -7.04 7.23
N ARG A 469 0.58 -6.56 8.19
CA ARG A 469 0.83 -5.14 8.44
C ARG A 469 2.08 -4.62 7.71
N LEU A 470 3.02 -5.50 7.38
CA LEU A 470 4.17 -5.21 6.52
C LEU A 470 3.76 -4.96 5.07
N VAL A 471 2.89 -5.83 4.53
CA VAL A 471 2.40 -5.79 3.13
C VAL A 471 1.35 -4.69 2.90
N GLY A 472 0.71 -4.21 3.98
CA GLY A 472 -0.13 -3.00 3.94
C GLY A 472 0.68 -1.77 3.51
N ARG A 473 0.05 -0.59 3.39
CA ARG A 473 0.79 0.65 3.10
C ARG A 473 1.26 1.37 4.35
N LEU A 474 2.33 2.16 4.17
CA LEU A 474 2.83 3.06 5.19
C LEU A 474 1.70 4.05 5.53
N PRO A 475 1.36 4.26 6.81
CA PRO A 475 0.54 5.40 7.19
C PRO A 475 1.23 6.63 6.62
N LYS A 476 0.52 7.45 5.83
CA LYS A 476 1.03 8.78 5.52
C LYS A 476 1.17 9.48 6.86
N ILE A 477 2.39 9.83 7.24
CA ILE A 477 2.60 10.82 8.29
C ILE A 477 1.94 12.07 7.73
N LEU A 478 0.75 12.39 8.22
CA LEU A 478 0.16 13.69 7.98
C LEU A 478 1.14 14.65 8.65
N SER A 479 2.02 15.26 7.87
CA SER A 479 2.71 16.46 8.31
C SER A 479 1.60 17.36 8.81
N ASN A 480 1.63 17.65 10.11
CA ASN A 480 0.70 18.60 10.72
C ASN A 480 0.53 19.76 9.76
N GLN A 481 -0.73 20.06 9.48
CA GLN A 481 -1.16 21.18 8.67
C GLN A 481 -0.24 22.36 9.01
N GLU A 482 0.50 22.83 8.00
CA GLU A 482 1.03 24.18 8.04
C GLU A 482 -0.17 25.06 8.35
N THR A 483 -0.18 25.55 9.59
CA THR A 483 -1.01 26.64 10.05
C THR A 483 -0.81 27.77 9.06
N PHE A 484 -1.75 27.92 8.14
CA PHE A 484 -2.02 29.20 7.51
C PHE A 484 -2.50 30.13 8.63
N GLU A 485 -1.56 30.72 9.36
CA GLU A 485 -1.80 31.92 10.14
C GLU A 485 -1.44 33.13 9.28
N SER A 486 -2.45 33.98 9.10
CA SER A 486 -2.49 35.34 8.52
C SER A 486 -2.28 35.51 7.02
#